data_AF-A0A7W9KF22-F1
#
_entry.id   AF-A0A7W9KF22-F1
#
_cell.length_a   1.000
_cell.length_b   1.000
_cell.length_c   1.000
_cell.angle_alpha   90.00
_cell.angle_beta   90.00
_cell.angle_gamma   90.00
#
_symmetry.space_group_name_H-M   'P 1'
#
loop_
_entity.id
_entity.type
_entity.pdbx_description
1 polymer ?
#
loop_
_entity_poly.entity_id
_entity_poly.type
_entity_poly.pdbx_seq_one_letter_code
_entity_poly.pdbx_strand_id
1 'polypeptide(L)'
;MLDGVHLIACDDRRRNLCGRQVYWLDTPCPHWCAGGHRDGDMADDGTHFSGWNGVVLLTLEDGARMTSSKEHDELYQPEYVSVSLQQDVREVAAQIWCGKGESNTGWHMTAEEARELAAVLSEAAALADTATDDPVANEVHSAPALAAA
;
A
#
# COMPACT_ATOMS: atom_id res chain seq x y z
N MET A 1 -20.18 -29.07 35.10
CA MET A 1 -19.43 -28.48 36.22
C MET A 1 -17.99 -28.36 35.76
N LEU A 2 -17.50 -27.15 35.52
CA LEU A 2 -16.11 -26.91 35.14
C LEU A 2 -15.28 -26.77 36.42
N ASP A 3 -14.98 -27.89 37.07
CA ASP A 3 -13.98 -27.92 38.14
C ASP A 3 -12.61 -27.67 37.52
N GLY A 4 -11.98 -26.55 37.88
CA GLY A 4 -10.58 -26.27 37.52
C GLY A 4 -10.30 -25.00 36.72
N VAL A 5 -11.31 -24.22 36.31
CA VAL A 5 -11.07 -22.88 35.76
C VAL A 5 -10.86 -21.90 36.91
N HIS A 6 -9.61 -21.76 37.36
CA HIS A 6 -9.24 -20.66 38.24
C HIS A 6 -9.22 -19.36 37.43
N LEU A 7 -10.24 -18.53 37.58
CA LEU A 7 -10.21 -17.16 37.09
C LEU A 7 -8.99 -16.47 37.72
N ILE A 8 -8.03 -16.06 36.89
CA ILE A 8 -6.86 -15.33 37.34
C ILE A 8 -7.37 -13.97 37.84
N ALA A 9 -7.40 -13.80 39.15
CA ALA A 9 -7.68 -12.49 39.74
C ALA A 9 -6.60 -11.50 39.29
N CYS A 10 -7.04 -10.36 38.79
CA CYS A 10 -6.17 -9.29 38.31
C CYS A 10 -5.51 -8.60 39.50
N ASP A 11 -4.36 -9.12 39.92
CA ASP A 11 -3.46 -8.43 40.84
C ASP A 11 -2.51 -7.48 40.08
N ASP A 12 -1.82 -6.61 40.82
CA ASP A 12 -0.90 -5.63 40.23
C ASP A 12 0.26 -6.25 39.44
N ARG A 13 0.61 -7.51 39.72
CA ARG A 13 1.69 -8.24 39.02
C ARG A 13 1.24 -8.81 37.68
N ARG A 14 -0.08 -8.94 37.46
CA ARG A 14 -0.70 -9.47 36.24
C ARG A 14 -1.58 -8.44 35.53
N ARG A 15 -1.46 -7.17 35.89
CA ARG A 15 -2.22 -6.05 35.30
C ARG A 15 -2.07 -5.97 33.78
N ASN A 16 -0.91 -6.34 33.23
CA ASN A 16 -0.65 -6.41 31.79
C ASN A 16 -1.44 -7.51 31.06
N LEU A 17 -1.86 -8.57 31.77
CA LEU A 17 -2.73 -9.62 31.22
C LEU A 17 -4.21 -9.23 31.30
N CYS A 18 -4.58 -8.48 32.34
CA CYS A 18 -5.96 -8.07 32.60
C CYS A 18 -6.39 -6.76 31.95
N GLY A 19 -5.44 -5.90 31.55
CA GLY A 19 -5.70 -4.64 30.87
C GLY A 19 -5.70 -4.73 29.34
N ARG A 20 -5.49 -5.93 28.79
CA ARG A 20 -5.50 -6.15 27.34
C ARG A 20 -6.93 -6.22 26.83
N GLN A 21 -7.23 -5.42 25.80
CA GLN A 21 -8.50 -5.49 25.09
C GLN A 21 -8.64 -6.80 24.29
N VAL A 22 -7.51 -7.39 23.89
CA VAL A 22 -7.39 -8.67 23.16
C VAL A 22 -6.16 -9.43 23.65
N TYR A 23 -6.27 -10.74 23.94
CA TYR A 23 -5.22 -11.53 24.63
C TYR A 23 -3.90 -11.61 23.87
N TRP A 24 -3.98 -11.70 22.53
CA TRP A 24 -2.83 -11.89 21.65
C TRP A 24 -2.08 -10.59 21.32
N LEU A 25 -2.66 -9.42 21.62
CA LEU A 25 -2.00 -8.15 21.39
C LEU A 25 -0.94 -7.89 22.46
N ASP A 26 0.33 -7.89 22.06
CA ASP A 26 1.42 -7.58 22.98
C ASP A 26 1.56 -6.09 23.30
N THR A 27 1.17 -5.24 22.36
CA THR A 27 1.09 -3.78 22.50
C THR A 27 -0.25 -3.28 21.97
N PRO A 28 -0.70 -2.06 22.34
CA PRO A 28 -1.90 -1.47 21.74
C PRO A 28 -1.78 -1.38 20.23
N CYS A 29 -2.92 -1.46 19.53
CA CYS A 29 -2.94 -1.31 18.08
C CYS A 29 -2.26 0.01 17.66
N PRO A 30 -1.46 -0.01 16.59
CA PRO A 30 -0.95 1.22 15.99
C PRO A 30 -2.11 2.16 15.61
N HIS A 31 -1.90 3.47 15.70
CA HIS A 31 -2.95 4.47 15.42
C HIS A 31 -3.50 4.42 13.98
N TRP A 32 -2.74 3.85 13.04
CA TRP A 32 -3.15 3.67 11.66
C TRP A 32 -3.97 2.40 11.44
N CYS A 33 -3.95 1.46 12.39
CA CYS A 33 -4.69 0.20 12.30
C CYS A 33 -6.20 0.46 12.36
N ALA A 34 -6.93 -0.02 11.36
CA ALA A 34 -8.40 0.04 11.33
C ALA A 34 -9.07 -1.32 11.55
N GLY A 35 -8.27 -2.38 11.74
CA GLY A 35 -8.75 -3.72 12.04
C GLY A 35 -9.46 -3.80 13.39
N GLY A 36 -10.64 -4.41 13.41
CA GLY A 36 -11.29 -4.82 14.65
C GLY A 36 -10.73 -6.15 15.11
N HIS A 37 -9.99 -6.16 16.20
CA HIS A 37 -9.37 -7.38 16.75
C HIS A 37 -10.23 -8.02 17.84
N ARG A 38 -10.24 -9.36 17.89
CA ARG A 38 -10.98 -10.16 18.87
C ARG A 38 -10.13 -11.32 19.35
N ASP A 39 -10.45 -11.82 20.55
CA ASP A 39 -9.79 -13.00 21.12
C ASP A 39 -10.03 -14.28 20.30
N GLY A 40 -11.05 -14.30 19.44
CA GLY A 40 -11.36 -15.44 18.58
C GLY A 40 -10.67 -15.40 17.22
N ASP A 41 -9.90 -14.34 16.91
CA ASP A 41 -9.19 -14.24 15.63
C ASP A 41 -8.19 -15.38 15.51
N MET A 42 -8.12 -15.99 14.33
CA MET A 42 -7.12 -17.02 14.07
C MET A 42 -5.73 -16.39 14.13
N ALA A 43 -4.70 -17.19 14.42
CA ALA A 43 -3.35 -16.67 14.61
C ALA A 43 -2.77 -15.98 13.35
N ASP A 44 -3.24 -16.38 12.16
CA ASP A 44 -2.97 -15.78 10.86
C ASP A 44 -3.82 -14.54 10.56
N ASP A 45 -4.98 -14.39 11.19
CA ASP A 45 -5.82 -13.19 11.14
C ASP A 45 -5.33 -12.09 12.12
N GLY A 46 -4.30 -12.39 12.92
CA GLY A 46 -3.69 -11.49 13.91
C GLY A 46 -2.90 -10.30 13.32
N THR A 47 -3.23 -9.86 12.12
CA THR A 47 -2.48 -8.82 11.39
C THR A 47 -3.18 -7.47 11.50
N HIS A 48 -2.39 -6.42 11.71
CA HIS A 48 -2.86 -5.05 11.64
C HIS A 48 -2.86 -4.57 10.18
N PHE A 49 -3.96 -3.96 9.76
CA PHE A 49 -4.09 -3.33 8.45
C PHE A 49 -4.48 -1.86 8.61
N SER A 50 -3.92 -1.00 7.77
CA SER A 50 -4.34 0.39 7.74
C SER A 50 -5.76 0.57 7.23
N GLY A 51 -6.49 1.52 7.83
CA GLY A 51 -7.72 2.03 7.22
C GLY A 51 -7.46 2.97 6.04
N TRP A 52 -6.22 3.40 5.88
CA TRP A 52 -5.75 4.20 4.75
C TRP A 52 -5.23 3.28 3.64
N ASN A 53 -5.55 3.62 2.39
CA ASN A 53 -4.98 3.03 1.19
C ASN A 53 -4.64 4.14 0.20
N GLY A 54 -3.41 4.16 -0.30
CA GLY A 54 -2.99 4.98 -1.44
C GLY A 54 -3.33 4.26 -2.75
N VAL A 55 -3.89 4.98 -3.73
CA VAL A 55 -4.30 4.41 -5.02
C VAL A 55 -3.72 5.24 -6.16
N VAL A 56 -3.06 4.57 -7.11
CA VAL A 56 -2.57 5.17 -8.36
C VAL A 56 -3.19 4.43 -9.53
N LEU A 57 -4.01 5.11 -10.33
CA LEU A 57 -4.61 4.53 -11.53
C LEU A 57 -3.56 4.35 -12.63
N LEU A 58 -3.56 3.18 -13.27
CA LEU A 58 -2.66 2.82 -14.36
C LEU A 58 -3.40 2.91 -15.69
N THR A 59 -3.40 4.09 -16.30
CA THR A 59 -4.19 4.35 -17.53
C THR A 59 -3.69 3.63 -18.79
N LEU A 60 -2.49 3.04 -18.73
CA LEU A 60 -1.92 2.25 -19.82
C LEU A 60 -2.33 0.76 -19.76
N GLU A 61 -2.86 0.31 -18.63
CA GLU A 61 -3.31 -1.06 -18.43
C GLU A 61 -4.75 -1.24 -18.89
N ASP A 62 -5.13 -2.49 -19.19
CA ASP A 62 -6.51 -2.83 -19.51
C ASP A 62 -7.47 -2.54 -18.35
N GLY A 63 -8.74 -2.29 -18.66
CA GLY A 63 -9.77 -2.08 -17.64
C GLY A 63 -10.02 -3.34 -16.80
N ALA A 64 -9.94 -3.22 -15.48
CA ALA A 64 -10.36 -4.23 -14.54
C ALA A 64 -11.88 -4.18 -14.35
N ARG A 65 -12.51 -5.35 -14.33
CA ARG A 65 -13.91 -5.48 -13.93
C ARG A 65 -14.02 -5.29 -12.42
N MET A 66 -14.89 -4.37 -11.98
CA MET A 66 -15.21 -4.24 -10.57
C MET A 66 -16.06 -5.43 -10.11
N THR A 67 -15.60 -6.13 -9.08
CA THR A 67 -16.27 -7.35 -8.55
C THR A 67 -17.42 -7.03 -7.58
N SER A 68 -17.75 -5.76 -7.39
CA SER A 68 -18.53 -5.28 -6.24
C SER A 68 -19.96 -4.83 -6.55
N SER A 69 -20.68 -5.51 -7.45
CA SER A 69 -22.15 -5.46 -7.40
C SER A 69 -22.80 -6.72 -7.95
N LYS A 70 -23.77 -7.23 -7.19
CA LYS A 70 -24.78 -8.21 -7.63
C LYS A 70 -25.76 -7.64 -8.67
N GLU A 71 -25.41 -6.53 -9.32
CA GLU A 71 -26.29 -5.84 -10.25
C GLU A 71 -25.57 -5.70 -11.58
N HIS A 72 -26.17 -6.36 -12.57
CA HIS A 72 -26.15 -6.33 -14.03
C HIS A 72 -25.39 -5.26 -14.85
N ASP A 73 -24.67 -4.32 -14.25
CA ASP A 73 -23.77 -3.41 -14.96
C ASP A 73 -22.32 -3.85 -14.73
N GLU A 74 -21.69 -4.35 -15.78
CA GLU A 74 -20.26 -4.63 -15.78
C GLU A 74 -19.51 -3.30 -15.73
N LEU A 75 -19.26 -2.81 -14.51
CA LEU A 75 -18.46 -1.61 -14.33
C LEU A 75 -16.98 -1.96 -14.51
N TYR A 76 -16.35 -1.27 -15.46
CA TYR A 76 -14.92 -1.35 -15.73
C TYR A 76 -14.24 -0.08 -15.24
N GLN A 77 -13.09 -0.23 -14.60
CA GLN A 77 -12.20 0.88 -14.23
C GLN A 77 -10.77 0.58 -14.69
N PRO A 78 -9.90 1.58 -14.89
CA PRO A 78 -8.48 1.32 -15.08
C PRO A 78 -7.94 0.47 -13.93
N GLU A 79 -7.02 -0.43 -14.24
CA GLU A 79 -6.21 -1.09 -13.21
C GLU A 79 -5.49 -0.05 -12.34
N TYR A 80 -5.10 -0.44 -11.13
CA TYR A 80 -4.48 0.49 -10.19
C TYR A 80 -3.43 -0.19 -9.34
N VAL A 81 -2.45 0.60 -8.87
CA VAL A 81 -1.57 0.22 -7.77
C VAL A 81 -2.25 0.62 -6.47
N SER A 82 -2.26 -0.29 -5.51
CA SER A 82 -2.73 -0.05 -4.15
C SER A 82 -1.54 -0.13 -3.19
N VAL A 83 -1.52 0.79 -2.23
CA VAL A 83 -0.49 0.87 -1.19
C VAL A 83 -1.15 0.96 0.17
N SER A 84 -0.75 0.10 1.10
CA SER A 84 -1.31 0.04 2.45
C SER A 84 -0.23 -0.28 3.48
N LEU A 85 -0.55 -0.10 4.77
CA LEU A 85 0.29 -0.56 5.86
C LEU A 85 -0.23 -1.90 6.39
N GLN A 86 0.70 -2.81 6.60
CA GLN A 86 0.46 -4.10 7.23
C GLN A 86 1.46 -4.29 8.36
N GLN A 87 1.05 -4.94 9.45
CA GLN A 87 1.97 -5.43 10.47
C GLN A 87 1.46 -6.75 11.01
N ASP A 88 2.24 -7.81 10.82
CA ASP A 88 1.89 -9.13 11.34
C ASP A 88 2.07 -9.21 12.85
N VAL A 89 1.34 -10.13 13.50
CA VAL A 89 1.26 -10.26 14.97
C VAL A 89 2.61 -10.36 15.69
N ARG A 90 3.65 -10.88 15.01
CA ARG A 90 4.99 -11.08 15.58
C ARG A 90 5.99 -10.02 15.16
N GLU A 91 5.61 -9.13 14.27
CA GLU A 91 6.48 -8.09 13.76
C GLU A 91 6.34 -6.81 14.58
N VAL A 92 7.48 -6.15 14.80
CA VAL A 92 7.53 -4.94 15.63
C VAL A 92 7.31 -3.67 14.80
N ALA A 93 7.57 -3.73 13.50
CA ALA A 93 7.47 -2.58 12.59
C ALA A 93 6.39 -2.79 11.55
N ALA A 94 5.78 -1.68 11.12
CA ALA A 94 4.88 -1.69 9.96
C ALA A 94 5.67 -1.96 8.67
N GLN A 95 5.08 -2.77 7.81
CA GLN A 95 5.47 -2.97 6.43
C GLN A 95 4.54 -2.18 5.52
N ILE A 96 5.05 -1.78 4.37
CA ILE A 96 4.29 -1.19 3.29
C ILE A 96 4.01 -2.30 2.28
N TRP A 97 2.75 -2.61 2.08
CA TRP A 97 2.33 -3.47 0.98
C TRP A 97 2.06 -2.61 -0.25
N CYS A 98 2.54 -3.05 -1.41
CA CYS A 98 2.32 -2.39 -2.70
C CYS A 98 2.03 -3.45 -3.77
N GLY A 99 0.88 -3.37 -4.43
CA GLY A 99 0.48 -4.38 -5.41
C GLY A 99 -0.57 -3.89 -6.40
N LYS A 100 -0.87 -4.71 -7.39
CA LYS A 100 -1.89 -4.42 -8.40
C LYS A 100 -3.27 -4.76 -7.84
N GLY A 101 -4.18 -3.80 -7.87
CA GLY A 101 -5.55 -3.91 -7.38
C GLY A 101 -5.65 -4.30 -5.90
N GLU A 102 -6.74 -4.96 -5.54
CA GLU A 102 -6.91 -5.69 -4.28
C GLU A 102 -6.50 -7.17 -4.46
N SER A 103 -5.31 -7.41 -5.03
CA SER A 103 -4.79 -8.77 -5.20
C SER A 103 -3.87 -9.17 -4.04
N ASN A 104 -3.68 -10.47 -3.84
CA ASN A 104 -2.64 -10.98 -2.93
C ASN A 104 -1.25 -11.02 -3.61
N THR A 105 -1.08 -10.33 -4.75
CA THR A 105 0.15 -10.33 -5.53
C THR A 105 0.75 -8.93 -5.53
N GLY A 106 1.78 -8.76 -4.71
CA GLY A 106 2.48 -7.49 -4.52
C GLY A 106 3.79 -7.71 -3.78
N TRP A 107 4.37 -6.61 -3.34
CA TRP A 107 5.61 -6.59 -2.58
C TRP A 107 5.37 -6.02 -1.18
N HIS A 108 6.10 -6.58 -0.23
CA HIS A 108 6.24 -6.05 1.11
C HIS A 108 7.57 -5.32 1.20
N MET A 109 7.55 -4.12 1.75
CA MET A 109 8.72 -3.28 1.91
C MET A 109 8.78 -2.71 3.32
N THR A 110 9.98 -2.56 3.83
CA THR A 110 10.25 -1.65 4.94
C THR A 110 10.00 -0.20 4.52
N ALA A 111 9.86 0.69 5.51
CA ALA A 111 9.75 2.12 5.23
C ALA A 111 10.98 2.71 4.53
N GLU A 112 12.16 2.08 4.66
CA GLU A 112 13.38 2.50 3.97
C GLU A 112 13.34 2.10 2.49
N GLU A 113 13.09 0.82 2.21
CA GLU A 113 12.97 0.29 0.84
C GLU A 113 11.87 1.01 0.05
N ALA A 114 10.73 1.33 0.67
CA ALA A 114 9.66 2.08 0.02
C ALA A 114 10.07 3.52 -0.34
N ARG A 115 10.92 4.18 0.49
CA ARG A 115 11.45 5.51 0.15
C ARG A 115 12.46 5.44 -0.99
N GLU A 116 13.29 4.40 -1.00
CA GLU A 116 14.23 4.15 -2.10
C GLU A 116 13.47 3.91 -3.41
N LEU A 117 12.45 3.05 -3.40
CA LEU A 117 11.59 2.83 -4.56
C LEU A 117 10.92 4.13 -5.03
N ALA A 118 10.39 4.94 -4.12
CA ALA A 118 9.78 6.22 -4.46
C ALA A 118 10.78 7.18 -5.12
N ALA A 119 12.04 7.20 -4.68
CA ALA A 119 13.09 8.00 -5.30
C ALA A 119 13.37 7.54 -6.74
N VAL A 120 13.54 6.22 -6.95
CA VAL A 120 13.78 5.64 -8.27
C VAL A 120 12.61 5.91 -9.23
N LEU A 121 11.37 5.77 -8.76
CA LEU A 121 10.18 6.09 -9.54
C LEU A 121 10.12 7.58 -9.92
N SER A 122 10.51 8.47 -8.99
CA SER A 122 10.55 9.91 -9.25
C SER A 122 11.60 10.28 -10.30
N GLU A 123 12.78 9.65 -10.24
CA GLU A 123 13.83 9.82 -11.25
C GLU A 123 13.38 9.33 -12.63
N ALA A 124 12.74 8.14 -12.69
CA ALA A 124 12.20 7.61 -13.93
C ALA A 124 11.11 8.51 -14.54
N ALA A 125 10.22 9.07 -13.71
CA ALA A 125 9.20 10.01 -14.15
C ALA A 125 9.83 11.29 -14.73
N ALA A 126 10.83 11.87 -14.04
CA ALA A 126 11.54 13.05 -14.53
C ALA A 126 12.24 12.80 -15.87
N LEU A 127 12.86 11.63 -16.05
CA LEU A 127 13.45 11.24 -17.33
C LEU A 127 12.40 11.12 -18.44
N ALA A 128 11.24 10.53 -18.15
CA ALA A 128 10.15 10.40 -19.12
C ALA A 128 9.60 11.76 -19.57
N ASP A 129 9.46 12.72 -18.65
CA ASP A 129 9.01 14.09 -18.98
C ASP A 129 10.02 14.79 -19.91
N THR A 130 11.32 14.69 -19.62
CA THR A 130 12.36 15.31 -20.45
C THR A 130 12.45 14.74 -21.87
N ALA A 131 12.05 13.48 -22.07
CA ALA A 131 12.01 12.86 -23.40
C ALA A 131 10.88 13.42 -24.29
N THR A 132 9.94 14.18 -23.73
CA THR A 132 8.85 14.83 -24.48
C THR A 132 9.17 16.27 -24.91
N ASP A 133 10.24 16.88 -24.37
CA ASP A 133 10.71 18.22 -24.70
C ASP A 133 11.84 18.19 -25.75
N ASP A 134 11.61 17.63 -26.93
CA ASP A 134 12.50 17.84 -28.08
C ASP A 134 12.18 19.20 -28.75
N PRO A 135 13.14 20.16 -28.85
CA PRO A 135 12.94 21.40 -29.58
C PRO A 135 13.01 21.15 -31.08
N VAL A 136 11.88 20.83 -31.71
CA VAL A 136 11.75 20.96 -33.16
C VAL A 136 11.62 22.43 -33.52
N ALA A 137 12.73 23.01 -33.99
CA ALA A 137 12.88 24.07 -35.02
C ALA A 137 13.90 25.14 -34.60
N ASN A 138 14.99 25.32 -35.37
CA ASN A 138 15.01 26.33 -36.45
C ASN A 138 16.42 26.40 -37.10
N GLU A 139 16.71 25.55 -38.10
CA GLU A 139 17.76 25.86 -39.08
C GLU A 139 17.08 26.20 -40.42
N VAL A 140 16.67 27.47 -40.53
CA VAL A 140 16.42 28.10 -41.82
C VAL A 140 17.73 28.08 -42.59
N HIS A 141 17.80 27.21 -43.60
CA HIS A 141 18.83 27.26 -44.63
C HIS A 141 18.89 28.66 -45.24
N SER A 142 19.89 29.44 -44.84
CA SER A 142 20.32 30.59 -45.62
C SER A 142 21.07 30.07 -46.85
N ALA A 143 20.40 30.08 -47.99
CA ALA A 143 21.03 29.86 -49.28
C ALA A 143 22.09 30.96 -49.54
N PRO A 144 23.25 30.64 -50.13
CA PRO A 144 24.20 31.66 -50.52
C PRO A 144 23.68 32.40 -51.74
N ALA A 145 23.61 33.73 -51.67
CA ALA A 145 23.41 34.57 -52.84
C ALA A 145 24.67 34.53 -53.69
N LEU A 146 24.60 33.82 -54.82
CA LEU A 146 25.58 33.91 -55.89
C LEU A 146 25.40 35.28 -56.57
N ALA A 147 26.29 36.23 -56.28
CA ALA A 147 26.39 37.46 -57.07
C ALA A 147 27.37 37.22 -58.22
N ALA A 148 26.85 37.23 -59.44
CA ALA A 148 27.60 37.32 -60.69
C ALA A 148 27.52 38.77 -61.19
N ALA A 149 28.67 39.44 -61.32
CA ALA A 149 29.03 40.44 -62.34
C ALA A 149 30.40 41.06 -61.98
#